data_AF-A0A1H0X697-F1
#
_entry.id   AF-A0A1H0X697-F1
#
_cell.length_a   1.000
_cell.length_b   1.000
_cell.length_c   1.000
_cell.angle_alpha   90.00
_cell.angle_beta   90.00
_cell.angle_gamma   90.00
#
_symmetry.space_group_name_H-M   'P 1'
#
loop_
_entity.id
_entity.type
_entity.pdbx_description
1 polymer ?
#
loop_
_entity_poly.entity_id
_entity_poly.type
_entity_poly.pdbx_seq_one_letter_code
_entity_poly.pdbx_strand_id
1 'polypeptide(L)'
;MAMDDFLDDGHRTFGTQMFGYDRREVDEEYARLERQLELACADRDAALETAEELTRHLEEARTELAEYRAIHAGHDKDNAVSGCIRYLLHVARRKADGIEAEARTRAEEAEQRAEEAAGRQARLLDEAEQETQRRLAEAGRRAREIVGEALERSRVLLSDLGERQRLLEQWYAEIAAVQEMPLPRSPEPAAVEAASSTPSVTL
;
A
#
# COMPACT_ATOMS: atom_id res chain seq x y z
N MET A 1 -11.33 -45.45 -20.78
CA MET A 1 -12.39 -45.58 -19.77
C MET A 1 -11.71 -45.28 -18.45
N ALA A 2 -11.86 -44.05 -17.97
CA ALA A 2 -11.04 -43.49 -16.89
C ALA A 2 -11.56 -43.99 -15.55
N MET A 3 -10.65 -44.30 -14.62
CA MET A 3 -10.97 -44.64 -13.22
C MET A 3 -11.72 -43.50 -12.50
N ASP A 4 -11.70 -42.28 -13.05
CA ASP A 4 -12.37 -41.09 -12.50
C ASP A 4 -13.91 -41.16 -12.56
N ASP A 5 -14.50 -41.91 -13.51
CA ASP A 5 -15.97 -42.05 -13.60
C ASP A 5 -16.58 -42.87 -12.44
N PHE A 6 -15.77 -43.60 -11.67
CA PHE A 6 -16.24 -44.33 -10.48
C PHE A 6 -16.16 -43.50 -9.19
N LEU A 7 -15.46 -42.37 -9.20
CA LEU A 7 -15.28 -41.50 -8.04
C LEU A 7 -16.27 -40.32 -8.02
N ASP A 8 -17.03 -40.12 -9.10
CA ASP A 8 -17.97 -39.02 -9.27
C ASP A 8 -19.43 -39.37 -8.90
N ASP A 9 -19.65 -40.49 -8.21
CA ASP A 9 -21.00 -40.86 -7.73
C ASP A 9 -21.25 -40.27 -6.33
N GLY A 10 -21.62 -38.99 -6.33
CA GLY A 10 -22.05 -38.17 -5.19
C GLY A 10 -23.34 -38.64 -4.50
N HIS A 11 -23.49 -39.93 -4.22
CA HIS A 11 -24.55 -40.47 -3.38
C HIS A 11 -24.02 -40.76 -1.96
N ARG A 12 -23.61 -39.71 -1.23
CA ARG A 12 -23.21 -39.77 0.20
C ARG A 12 -24.44 -39.91 1.13
N THR A 13 -25.33 -40.85 0.84
CA THR A 13 -26.49 -41.16 1.69
C THR A 13 -26.56 -42.66 1.95
N PHE A 14 -26.11 -43.06 3.14
CA PHE A 14 -26.31 -44.42 3.61
C PHE A 14 -27.81 -44.68 3.86
N GLY A 15 -28.32 -45.80 3.34
CA GLY A 15 -29.70 -46.22 3.59
C GLY A 15 -29.94 -46.43 5.09
N THR A 16 -30.97 -45.82 5.65
CA THR A 16 -31.28 -45.95 7.09
C THR A 16 -32.13 -47.20 7.34
N GLN A 17 -31.69 -48.07 8.23
CA GLN A 17 -32.43 -49.26 8.69
C GLN A 17 -32.74 -49.16 10.18
N MET A 18 -33.80 -49.84 10.63
CA MET A 18 -34.13 -49.95 12.06
C MET A 18 -32.98 -50.70 12.76
N PHE A 19 -32.37 -50.08 13.78
CA PHE A 19 -31.12 -50.51 14.47
C PHE A 19 -29.78 -50.28 13.71
N GLY A 20 -29.71 -49.29 12.81
CA GLY A 20 -28.45 -48.87 12.18
C GLY A 20 -27.49 -48.10 13.10
N TYR A 21 -26.27 -47.88 12.59
CA TYR A 21 -25.26 -47.03 13.24
C TYR A 21 -25.72 -45.58 13.37
N ASP A 22 -25.27 -44.88 14.43
CA ASP A 22 -25.51 -43.44 14.55
C ASP A 22 -24.84 -42.72 13.40
N ARG A 23 -25.64 -41.99 12.63
CA ARG A 23 -25.18 -41.25 11.46
C ARG A 23 -24.12 -40.22 11.82
N ARG A 24 -24.21 -39.60 13.01
CA ARG A 24 -23.23 -38.61 13.46
C ARG A 24 -21.86 -39.23 13.69
N GLU A 25 -21.83 -40.39 14.35
CA GLU A 25 -20.59 -41.14 14.58
C GLU A 25 -19.97 -41.62 13.26
N VAL A 26 -20.81 -42.07 12.31
CA VAL A 26 -20.35 -42.47 10.97
C VAL A 26 -19.78 -41.28 10.20
N ASP A 27 -20.42 -40.12 10.24
CA ASP A 27 -19.95 -38.91 9.56
C ASP A 27 -18.62 -38.41 10.19
N GLU A 28 -18.46 -38.52 11.51
CA GLU A 28 -17.21 -38.17 12.22
C GLU A 28 -16.04 -39.10 11.85
N GLU A 29 -16.26 -40.41 11.84
CA GLU A 29 -15.24 -41.38 11.42
C GLU A 29 -14.94 -41.28 9.92
N TYR A 30 -15.94 -40.98 9.10
CA TYR A 30 -15.73 -40.73 7.67
C TYR A 30 -14.85 -39.48 7.46
N ALA A 31 -15.15 -38.36 8.13
CA ALA A 31 -14.32 -37.16 8.09
C ALA A 31 -12.91 -37.38 8.65
N ARG A 32 -12.74 -38.32 9.59
CA ARG A 32 -11.42 -38.75 10.05
C ARG A 32 -10.67 -39.56 9.00
N LEU A 33 -11.34 -40.51 8.34
CA LEU A 33 -10.76 -41.32 7.27
C LEU A 33 -10.41 -40.49 6.04
N GLU A 34 -11.26 -39.53 5.66
CA GLU A 34 -11.02 -38.62 4.54
C GLU A 34 -9.74 -37.80 4.80
N ARG A 35 -9.57 -37.26 6.01
CA ARG A 35 -8.31 -36.58 6.42
C ARG A 35 -7.09 -37.51 6.41
N GLN A 36 -7.24 -38.77 6.81
CA GLN A 36 -6.15 -39.74 6.77
C GLN A 36 -5.76 -40.11 5.34
N LEU A 37 -6.75 -40.21 4.45
CA LEU A 37 -6.54 -40.47 3.03
C LEU A 37 -5.82 -39.29 2.37
N GLU A 38 -6.26 -38.06 2.64
CA GLU A 38 -5.60 -36.84 2.15
C GLU A 38 -4.14 -36.79 2.58
N LEU A 39 -3.85 -37.08 3.85
CA LEU A 39 -2.48 -37.13 4.35
C LEU A 39 -1.65 -38.22 3.65
N ALA A 40 -2.20 -39.43 3.50
CA ALA A 40 -1.51 -40.52 2.83
C ALA A 40 -1.25 -40.23 1.34
N CYS A 41 -2.18 -39.53 0.68
CA CYS A 41 -1.99 -39.05 -0.69
C CYS A 41 -0.87 -38.01 -0.76
N ALA A 42 -0.85 -37.03 0.14
CA ALA A 42 0.22 -36.04 0.19
C ALA A 42 1.60 -36.68 0.42
N ASP A 43 1.68 -37.64 1.35
CA ASP A 43 2.92 -38.38 1.63
C ASP A 43 3.37 -39.22 0.42
N ARG A 44 2.43 -39.88 -0.26
CA ARG A 44 2.70 -40.64 -1.49
C ARG A 44 3.24 -39.71 -2.58
N ASP A 45 2.60 -38.57 -2.78
CA ASP A 45 2.95 -37.66 -3.87
C ASP A 45 4.33 -37.03 -3.61
N ALA A 46 4.65 -36.69 -2.36
CA ALA A 46 6.00 -36.27 -1.96
C ALA A 46 7.06 -37.37 -2.16
N ALA A 47 6.71 -38.62 -1.87
CA ALA A 47 7.60 -39.77 -2.10
C ALA A 47 7.83 -40.01 -3.61
N LEU A 48 6.80 -39.82 -4.44
CA LEU A 48 6.92 -39.92 -5.90
C LEU A 48 7.83 -38.82 -6.46
N GLU A 49 7.65 -37.56 -6.02
CA GLU A 49 8.52 -36.45 -6.43
C GLU A 49 9.99 -36.74 -6.08
N THR A 50 10.24 -37.24 -4.86
CA THR A 50 11.59 -37.63 -4.43
C THR A 50 12.16 -38.78 -5.29
N ALA A 51 11.33 -39.77 -5.63
CA ALA A 51 11.75 -40.89 -6.47
C ALA A 51 12.08 -40.46 -7.91
N GLU A 52 11.32 -39.52 -8.46
CA GLU A 52 11.57 -38.92 -9.78
C GLU A 52 12.89 -38.14 -9.78
N GLU A 53 13.15 -37.34 -8.75
CA GLU A 53 14.41 -36.60 -8.59
C GLU A 53 15.62 -37.56 -8.52
N LEU A 54 15.53 -38.61 -7.70
CA LEU A 54 16.58 -39.62 -7.59
C LEU A 54 16.81 -40.37 -8.90
N THR A 55 15.73 -40.65 -9.65
CA THR A 55 15.84 -41.30 -10.96
C THR A 55 16.58 -40.42 -11.94
N ARG A 56 16.26 -39.12 -11.98
CA ARG A 56 16.99 -38.12 -12.79
C ARG A 56 18.49 -38.10 -12.44
N HIS A 57 18.83 -38.08 -11.16
CA HIS A 57 20.23 -38.10 -10.72
C HIS A 57 20.96 -39.41 -11.09
N LEU A 58 20.29 -40.55 -11.04
CA LEU A 58 20.87 -41.83 -11.48
C LEU A 58 21.10 -41.85 -12.99
N GLU A 59 20.20 -41.28 -13.78
CA GLU A 59 20.37 -41.15 -15.22
C GLU A 59 21.54 -40.23 -15.56
N GLU A 60 21.64 -39.07 -14.90
CA GLU A 60 22.79 -38.16 -15.00
C GLU A 60 24.11 -38.90 -14.71
N ALA A 61 24.21 -39.56 -13.55
CA ALA A 61 25.42 -40.31 -13.18
C ALA A 61 25.75 -41.45 -14.16
N ARG A 62 24.72 -42.12 -14.71
CA ARG A 62 24.91 -43.16 -15.74
C ARG A 62 25.44 -42.57 -17.05
N THR A 63 24.92 -41.42 -17.47
CA THR A 63 25.42 -40.73 -18.67
C THR A 63 26.86 -40.29 -18.48
N GLU A 64 27.23 -39.72 -17.32
CA GLU A 64 28.62 -39.35 -17.01
C GLU A 64 29.57 -40.55 -17.05
N LEU A 65 29.17 -41.69 -16.47
CA LEU A 65 29.97 -42.92 -16.51
C LEU A 65 30.09 -43.49 -17.93
N ALA A 66 29.04 -43.39 -18.74
CA ALA A 66 29.07 -43.84 -20.13
C ALA A 66 30.01 -42.96 -20.97
N GLU A 67 29.97 -41.64 -20.79
CA GLU A 67 30.88 -40.69 -21.43
C GLU A 67 32.34 -40.96 -21.02
N TYR A 68 32.59 -41.15 -19.72
CA TYR A 68 33.92 -41.49 -19.20
C TYR A 68 34.47 -42.79 -19.82
N ARG A 69 33.64 -43.84 -19.88
CA ARG A 69 34.04 -45.13 -20.47
C ARG A 69 34.26 -45.05 -21.96
N ALA A 70 33.40 -44.35 -22.71
CA ALA A 70 33.52 -44.21 -24.16
C ALA A 70 34.84 -43.52 -24.56
N ILE A 71 35.26 -42.51 -23.80
CA ILE A 71 36.51 -41.78 -24.04
C ILE A 71 37.74 -42.62 -23.63
N HIS A 72 37.61 -43.50 -22.64
CA HIS A 72 38.72 -44.34 -22.16
C HIS A 72 38.82 -45.73 -22.81
N ALA A 73 37.87 -46.14 -23.66
CA ALA A 73 37.79 -47.47 -24.26
C ALA A 73 38.88 -47.80 -25.34
N GLY A 74 39.91 -46.97 -25.52
CA GLY A 74 40.94 -47.19 -26.55
C GLY A 74 42.31 -46.60 -26.28
N HIS A 75 42.68 -46.36 -25.01
CA HIS A 75 43.92 -45.68 -24.67
C HIS A 75 44.88 -46.56 -23.85
N ASP A 76 46.04 -46.89 -24.42
CA ASP A 76 47.20 -47.40 -23.69
C ASP A 76 47.64 -46.38 -22.62
N LYS A 77 48.37 -46.84 -21.61
CA LYS A 77 48.75 -46.04 -20.42
C LYS A 77 49.42 -44.69 -20.74
N ASP A 78 50.07 -44.57 -21.90
CA ASP A 78 50.72 -43.33 -22.37
C ASP A 78 49.75 -42.31 -22.99
N ASN A 79 48.53 -42.73 -23.36
CA ASN A 79 47.49 -41.87 -23.95
C ASN A 79 46.31 -41.61 -22.99
N ALA A 80 46.25 -42.28 -21.85
CA ALA A 80 45.21 -42.13 -20.83
C ALA A 80 45.19 -40.71 -20.19
N VAL A 81 46.37 -40.09 -20.03
CA VAL A 81 46.50 -38.73 -19.51
C VAL A 81 45.91 -37.70 -20.48
N SER A 82 46.09 -37.89 -21.79
CA SER A 82 45.53 -36.99 -22.81
C SER A 82 43.99 -37.06 -22.87
N GLY A 83 43.44 -38.27 -22.70
CA GLY A 83 41.99 -38.50 -22.57
C GLY A 83 41.39 -37.86 -21.31
N CYS A 84 42.07 -37.98 -20.17
CA CYS A 84 41.65 -37.35 -18.91
C CYS A 84 41.64 -35.82 -19.00
N ILE A 85 42.68 -35.21 -19.59
CA ILE A 85 42.72 -33.76 -19.80
C ILE A 85 41.59 -33.31 -20.74
N ARG A 86 41.32 -34.06 -21.81
CA ARG A 86 40.22 -33.76 -22.74
C ARG A 86 38.85 -33.84 -22.06
N TYR A 87 38.65 -34.84 -21.18
CA TYR A 87 37.43 -34.96 -20.37
C TYR A 87 37.27 -33.77 -19.44
N LEU A 88 38.31 -33.39 -18.68
CA LEU A 88 38.26 -32.25 -17.77
C LEU A 88 37.95 -30.94 -18.52
N LEU A 89 38.52 -30.74 -19.71
CA LEU A 89 38.21 -29.58 -20.55
C LEU A 89 36.76 -29.59 -21.06
N HIS A 90 36.25 -30.76 -21.46
CA HIS A 90 34.86 -30.89 -21.89
C HIS A 90 33.87 -30.61 -20.76
N VAL A 91 34.10 -31.20 -19.58
CA VAL A 91 33.30 -30.96 -18.37
C VAL A 91 33.39 -29.50 -17.93
N ALA A 92 34.58 -28.91 -17.93
CA ALA A 92 34.75 -27.51 -17.57
C ALA A 92 33.98 -26.59 -18.52
N ARG A 93 33.99 -26.87 -19.83
CA ARG A 93 33.22 -26.11 -20.82
C ARG A 93 31.72 -26.26 -20.58
N ARG A 94 31.21 -27.49 -20.44
CA ARG A 94 29.79 -27.74 -20.15
C ARG A 94 29.33 -27.05 -18.87
N LYS A 95 30.15 -27.06 -17.81
CA LYS A 95 29.87 -26.35 -16.55
C LYS A 95 29.89 -24.84 -16.74
N ALA A 96 30.84 -24.30 -17.50
CA ALA A 96 30.88 -22.87 -17.81
C ALA A 96 29.65 -22.43 -18.59
N ASP A 97 29.24 -23.19 -19.61
CA ASP A 97 28.02 -22.94 -20.39
C ASP A 97 26.77 -22.98 -19.48
N GLY A 98 26.71 -23.93 -18.53
CA GLY A 98 25.63 -24.01 -17.55
C GLY A 98 25.57 -22.80 -16.60
N ILE A 99 26.72 -22.38 -16.06
CA ILE A 99 26.82 -21.17 -15.22
C ILE A 99 26.40 -19.93 -16.02
N GLU A 100 26.82 -19.82 -17.28
CA GLU A 100 26.45 -18.70 -18.13
C GLU A 100 24.94 -18.68 -18.42
N ALA A 101 24.33 -19.83 -18.71
CA ALA A 101 22.89 -19.94 -18.90
C ALA A 101 22.12 -19.54 -17.63
N GLU A 102 22.50 -20.05 -16.47
CA GLU A 102 21.90 -19.67 -15.19
C GLU A 102 22.05 -18.18 -14.89
N ALA A 103 23.23 -17.61 -15.15
CA ALA A 103 23.49 -16.20 -14.94
C ALA A 103 22.60 -15.33 -15.85
N ARG A 104 22.40 -15.75 -17.11
CA ARG A 104 21.49 -15.08 -18.04
C ARG A 104 20.05 -15.15 -17.57
N THR A 105 19.55 -16.33 -17.19
CA THR A 105 18.18 -16.47 -16.65
C THR A 105 17.97 -15.59 -15.42
N ARG A 106 18.92 -15.59 -14.46
CA ARG A 106 18.82 -14.73 -13.27
C ARG A 106 18.86 -13.24 -13.61
N ALA A 107 19.62 -12.85 -14.64
CA ALA A 107 19.67 -11.46 -15.09
C ALA A 107 18.33 -11.03 -15.72
N GLU A 108 17.75 -11.88 -16.57
CA GLU A 108 16.43 -11.65 -17.18
C GLU A 108 15.33 -11.56 -16.12
N GLU A 109 15.33 -12.46 -15.13
CA GLU A 109 14.39 -12.40 -13.99
C GLU A 109 14.59 -11.14 -13.13
N ALA A 110 15.82 -10.66 -12.98
CA ALA A 110 16.10 -9.43 -12.23
C ALA A 110 15.63 -8.19 -13.01
N GLU A 111 15.81 -8.17 -14.33
CA GLU A 111 15.34 -7.12 -15.22
C GLU A 111 13.81 -7.04 -15.21
N GLN A 112 13.12 -8.16 -15.39
CA GLN A 112 11.66 -8.23 -15.32
C GLN A 112 11.13 -7.73 -13.97
N ARG A 113 11.75 -8.16 -12.85
CA ARG A 113 11.35 -7.67 -11.52
C ARG A 113 11.58 -6.18 -11.35
N ALA A 114 12.65 -5.64 -11.92
CA ALA A 114 12.93 -4.20 -11.89
C ALA A 114 11.93 -3.41 -12.72
N GLU A 115 11.58 -3.89 -13.92
CA GLU A 115 10.56 -3.28 -14.79
C GLU A 115 9.18 -3.28 -14.13
N GLU A 116 8.77 -4.40 -13.53
CA GLU A 116 7.51 -4.48 -12.80
C GLU A 116 7.49 -3.53 -11.60
N ALA A 117 8.60 -3.44 -10.85
CA ALA A 117 8.72 -2.54 -9.72
C ALA A 117 8.63 -1.07 -10.17
N ALA A 118 9.31 -0.71 -11.26
CA ALA A 118 9.24 0.61 -11.86
C ALA A 118 7.81 0.93 -12.33
N GLY A 119 7.14 -0.03 -12.98
CA GLY A 119 5.75 0.11 -13.41
C GLY A 119 4.78 0.30 -12.25
N ARG A 120 4.95 -0.44 -11.14
CA ARG A 120 4.17 -0.23 -9.91
C ARG A 120 4.44 1.15 -9.31
N GLN A 121 5.70 1.58 -9.25
CA GLN A 121 6.06 2.88 -8.70
C GLN A 121 5.51 4.04 -9.54
N ALA A 122 5.54 3.93 -10.87
CA ALA A 122 4.95 4.93 -11.77
C ALA A 122 3.45 5.09 -11.51
N ARG A 123 2.71 3.99 -11.40
CA ARG A 123 1.26 4.03 -11.08
C ARG A 123 0.98 4.70 -9.74
N LEU A 124 1.76 4.38 -8.70
CA LEU A 124 1.61 5.01 -7.39
C LEU A 124 1.90 6.51 -7.41
N LEU A 125 2.89 6.94 -8.21
CA LEU A 125 3.18 8.36 -8.41
C LEU A 125 2.02 9.06 -9.13
N ASP A 126 1.50 8.47 -10.21
CA ASP A 126 0.35 9.03 -10.94
C ASP A 126 -0.88 9.16 -10.03
N GLU A 127 -1.16 8.15 -9.19
CA GLU A 127 -2.25 8.18 -8.21
C GLU A 127 -2.05 9.29 -7.16
N ALA A 128 -0.84 9.41 -6.63
CA ALA A 128 -0.50 10.45 -5.66
C ALA A 128 -0.58 11.86 -6.27
N GLU A 129 -0.13 12.04 -7.51
CA GLU A 129 -0.27 13.29 -8.25
C GLU A 129 -1.75 13.65 -8.47
N GLN A 130 -2.58 12.69 -8.86
CA GLN A 130 -4.02 12.92 -9.02
C GLN A 130 -4.68 13.28 -7.69
N GLU A 131 -4.34 12.60 -6.60
CA GLU A 131 -4.90 12.88 -5.29
C GLU A 131 -4.47 14.26 -4.78
N THR A 132 -3.20 14.63 -4.93
CA THR A 132 -2.70 15.94 -4.53
C THR A 132 -3.35 17.06 -5.33
N GLN A 133 -3.54 16.89 -6.65
CA GLN A 133 -4.27 17.85 -7.48
C GLN A 133 -5.73 17.99 -7.04
N ARG A 134 -6.42 16.89 -6.73
CA ARG A 134 -7.80 16.91 -6.20
C ARG A 134 -7.87 17.68 -4.88
N ARG A 135 -6.98 17.37 -3.93
CA ARG A 135 -6.92 18.06 -2.63
C ARG A 135 -6.60 19.54 -2.78
N LEU A 136 -5.69 19.92 -3.68
CA LEU A 136 -5.39 21.32 -3.99
C LEU A 136 -6.61 22.05 -4.59
N ALA A 137 -7.33 21.41 -5.51
CA ALA A 137 -8.54 21.98 -6.10
C ALA A 137 -9.67 22.14 -5.06
N GLU A 138 -9.83 21.19 -4.15
CA GLU A 138 -10.77 21.29 -3.02
C GLU A 138 -10.38 22.39 -2.03
N ALA A 139 -9.12 22.45 -1.63
CA ALA A 139 -8.61 23.51 -0.76
C ALA A 139 -8.78 24.90 -1.41
N GLY A 140 -8.51 25.02 -2.71
CA GLY A 140 -8.70 26.26 -3.48
C GLY A 140 -10.16 26.66 -3.65
N ARG A 141 -11.11 25.70 -3.65
CA ARG A 141 -12.55 26.00 -3.61
C ARG A 141 -12.96 26.53 -2.23
N ARG A 142 -12.60 25.82 -1.16
CA ARG A 142 -12.89 26.25 0.23
C ARG A 142 -12.31 27.61 0.56
N ALA A 143 -11.07 27.88 0.12
CA ALA A 143 -10.45 29.19 0.33
C ALA A 143 -11.25 30.32 -0.35
N ARG A 144 -11.72 30.09 -1.59
CA ARG A 144 -12.55 31.07 -2.31
C ARG A 144 -13.91 31.27 -1.64
N GLU A 145 -14.53 30.20 -1.14
CA GLU A 145 -15.78 30.26 -0.38
C GLU A 145 -15.61 31.11 0.89
N ILE A 146 -14.58 30.83 1.70
CA ILE A 146 -14.29 31.58 2.94
C ILE A 146 -14.05 33.07 2.64
N VAL A 147 -13.28 33.38 1.60
CA VAL A 147 -13.03 34.77 1.19
C VAL A 147 -14.32 35.43 0.69
N GLY A 148 -15.14 34.71 -0.07
CA GLY A 148 -16.45 35.19 -0.53
C GLY A 148 -17.36 35.54 0.65
N GLU A 149 -17.53 34.63 1.60
CA GLU A 149 -18.31 34.85 2.81
C GLU A 149 -17.79 36.02 3.64
N ALA A 150 -16.47 36.15 3.78
CA ALA A 150 -15.86 37.26 4.52
C ALA A 150 -16.13 38.62 3.85
N LEU A 151 -16.05 38.68 2.51
CA LEU A 151 -16.36 39.88 1.75
C LEU A 151 -17.85 40.25 1.85
N GLU A 152 -18.74 39.27 1.80
CA GLU A 152 -20.18 39.49 1.98
C GLU A 152 -20.50 40.02 3.38
N ARG A 153 -19.96 39.39 4.43
CA ARG A 153 -20.10 39.88 5.82
C ARG A 153 -19.56 41.29 5.98
N SER A 154 -18.42 41.60 5.36
CA SER A 154 -17.85 42.95 5.36
C SER A 154 -18.77 43.97 4.71
N ARG A 155 -19.38 43.64 3.56
CA ARG A 155 -20.36 44.52 2.90
C ARG A 155 -21.57 44.78 3.77
N VAL A 156 -22.12 43.75 4.40
CA VAL A 156 -23.27 43.87 5.32
C VAL A 156 -22.94 44.76 6.52
N LEU A 157 -21.76 44.60 7.11
CA LEU A 157 -21.30 45.45 8.22
C LEU A 157 -21.13 46.91 7.78
N LEU A 158 -20.58 47.15 6.59
CA LEU A 158 -20.41 48.51 6.07
C LEU A 158 -21.77 49.18 5.78
N SER A 159 -22.77 48.44 5.27
CA SER A 159 -24.12 49.00 5.09
C SER A 159 -24.79 49.31 6.42
N ASP A 160 -24.71 48.44 7.42
CA ASP A 160 -25.27 48.66 8.76
C ASP A 160 -24.62 49.88 9.45
N LEU A 161 -23.30 50.03 9.34
CA LEU A 161 -22.59 51.23 9.83
C LEU A 161 -23.07 52.50 9.12
N GLY A 162 -23.26 52.45 7.79
CA GLY A 162 -23.77 53.58 7.02
C GLY A 162 -25.20 53.97 7.40
N GLU A 163 -26.07 52.99 7.67
CA GLU A 163 -27.43 53.24 8.16
C GLU A 163 -27.43 53.88 9.56
N ARG A 164 -26.63 53.34 10.48
CA ARG A 164 -26.48 53.92 11.84
C ARG A 164 -25.93 55.33 11.79
N GLN A 165 -24.97 55.60 10.91
CA GLN A 165 -24.43 56.96 10.75
C GLN A 165 -25.51 57.93 10.27
N ARG A 166 -26.35 57.55 9.29
CA ARG A 166 -27.47 58.39 8.83
C ARG A 166 -28.49 58.64 9.94
N LEU A 167 -28.80 57.63 10.75
CA LEU A 167 -29.71 57.79 11.89
C LEU A 167 -29.14 58.76 12.94
N LEU A 168 -27.84 58.67 13.23
CA LEU A 168 -27.17 59.62 14.12
C LEU A 168 -27.20 61.05 13.55
N GLU A 169 -26.88 61.22 12.27
CA GLU A 169 -26.93 62.52 11.59
C GLU A 169 -28.35 63.11 11.62
N GLN A 170 -29.39 62.30 11.39
CA GLN A 170 -30.80 62.70 11.51
C GLN A 170 -31.14 63.12 12.94
N TRP A 171 -30.75 62.33 13.95
CA TRP A 171 -31.02 62.65 15.35
C TRP A 171 -30.32 63.94 15.79
N TYR A 172 -29.08 64.17 15.36
CA TYR A 172 -28.38 65.43 15.58
C TYR A 172 -29.07 66.61 14.90
N ALA A 173 -29.57 66.43 13.67
CA ALA A 173 -30.33 67.47 12.97
C ALA A 173 -31.66 67.79 13.66
N GLU A 174 -32.36 66.78 14.18
CA GLU A 174 -33.60 66.94 14.95
C GLU A 174 -33.36 67.68 16.27
N ILE A 175 -32.32 67.32 17.03
CA ILE A 175 -31.95 68.02 18.28
C ILE A 175 -31.56 69.46 18.00
N ALA A 176 -30.77 69.71 16.95
CA ALA A 176 -30.40 71.05 16.53
C ALA A 176 -31.62 71.89 16.09
N ALA A 177 -32.67 71.25 15.58
CA ALA A 177 -33.92 71.91 15.20
C ALA A 177 -34.88 72.15 16.39
N VAL A 178 -34.82 71.32 17.44
CA VAL A 178 -35.68 71.42 18.64
C VAL A 178 -35.10 72.35 19.72
N GLN A 179 -33.79 72.60 19.73
CA GLN A 179 -33.18 73.56 20.67
C GLN A 179 -33.07 74.98 20.09
N GLU A 180 -33.93 75.88 20.57
CA GLU A 180 -33.45 77.15 21.14
C GLU A 180 -32.40 76.80 22.22
N MET A 181 -31.12 76.71 21.83
CA MET A 181 -30.05 76.49 22.81
C MET A 181 -29.97 77.68 23.78
N PRO A 182 -29.96 77.46 25.11
CA PRO A 182 -29.60 78.52 26.04
C PRO A 182 -28.13 78.89 25.78
N LEU A 183 -27.90 80.18 25.52
CA LEU A 183 -26.59 80.78 25.26
C LEU A 183 -25.54 80.32 26.29
N PRO A 184 -24.28 80.12 25.87
CA PRO A 184 -23.19 79.78 26.78
C PRO A 184 -23.07 80.86 27.86
N ARG A 185 -23.02 80.42 29.13
CA ARG A 185 -22.74 81.28 30.28
C ARG A 185 -21.45 82.05 30.00
N SER A 186 -21.55 83.37 29.90
CA SER A 186 -20.39 84.26 29.77
C SER A 186 -19.37 83.97 30.87
N PRO A 187 -18.06 84.04 30.58
CA PRO A 187 -17.04 83.92 31.61
C PRO A 187 -17.17 85.11 32.57
N GLU A 188 -17.40 84.78 33.84
CA GLU A 188 -17.34 85.69 34.97
C GLU A 188 -15.89 86.19 35.14
N PRO A 189 -15.63 87.50 35.25
CA PRO A 189 -14.28 88.02 35.33
C PRO A 189 -13.65 87.76 36.70
N ALA A 190 -12.35 87.44 36.67
CA ALA A 190 -11.51 87.22 37.83
C ALA A 190 -11.33 88.47 38.71
N ALA A 191 -11.45 88.29 40.03
CA ALA A 191 -10.74 89.04 41.07
C ALA A 191 -10.51 88.09 42.26
N VAL A 192 -9.30 87.57 42.48
CA VAL A 192 -8.18 88.10 43.29
C VAL A 192 -8.19 87.56 44.73
N GLU A 193 -7.01 87.07 45.15
CA GLU A 193 -6.55 86.74 46.52
C GLU A 193 -7.09 85.46 47.19
N ALA A 194 -6.29 84.64 47.89
CA ALA A 194 -4.86 84.61 48.18
C ALA A 194 -4.52 83.23 48.77
N ALA A 195 -3.23 82.88 48.71
CA ALA A 195 -2.54 81.94 49.61
C ALA A 195 -3.01 80.47 49.56
N SER A 196 -2.17 79.44 49.56
CA SER A 196 -0.73 79.24 49.64
C SER A 196 -0.56 77.70 49.73
N SER A 197 0.65 77.19 49.53
CA SER A 197 1.09 75.86 50.00
C SER A 197 0.82 74.64 49.11
N THR A 198 1.71 74.47 48.12
CA THR A 198 2.39 73.21 47.78
C THR A 198 2.95 72.44 49.00
N PRO A 199 3.56 71.23 48.89
CA PRO A 199 3.54 70.24 47.80
C PRO A 199 3.45 68.76 48.30
N SER A 200 3.54 67.83 47.34
CA SER A 200 4.17 66.50 47.46
C SER A 200 3.27 65.43 48.09
N VAL A 201 3.13 64.22 47.54
CA VAL A 201 4.22 63.26 47.33
C VAL A 201 3.85 62.30 46.19
N THR A 202 4.80 62.13 45.27
CA THR A 202 4.97 60.99 44.36
C THR A 202 5.22 59.70 45.12
N LEU A 203 4.49 58.63 44.77
CA LEU A 203 5.03 57.38 44.26
C LEU A 203 3.91 56.53 43.64
#